data_AF-A0A7H8HBV8-F1
#
_entry.id   AF-A0A7H8HBV8-F1
#
_cell.length_a   1.000
_cell.length_b   1.000
_cell.length_c   1.000
_cell.angle_alpha   90.00
_cell.angle_beta   90.00
_cell.angle_gamma   90.00
#
_symmetry.space_group_name_H-M   'P 1'
#
loop_
_entity.id
_entity.type
_entity.pdbx_description
1 polymer ?
#
loop_
_entity_poly.entity_id
_entity_poly.type
_entity_poly.pdbx_seq_one_letter_code
_entity_poly.pdbx_strand_id
1 'polypeptide(L)'
;MTTPVDDIVRCGDCGSETTTPFHLSPTLAVCDDCVRTLHQCSRCGQITDVTSVTDNDGRICEYCERAERYGTCDQCDILIRDGFLCRNHAVNEADQSFTCTRCSGLVPLRTYEPLYATGGRQLCPNCLDGFDLCDHCDRYDDTLRSTETGRDLCDDCAGRLDYYECGICATLIDCGTYCEDHDTDDDLDGLHDYSYKPNPVFHGIGPRYLGFELEINVPQGYLSDRIDDTVDILNGLGYLKEDSSIGYGFELVTHPMAYHWALDSFPWHLLKTLESAGCSGDGNGLHVHISRAAFAGPCHVFRWMKFVYRNAPDVQTLARRSSSYAAFRDSERNHIKDACKGTYYGQRSSAINAQPQHTFELRVFASSLDIQHVQAALAFADASVAYTRDLTIPDITQAGGWTWDAFTQWLHTHPQYAPLTAELEDLACAC
;
A
#
# COMPACT_ATOMS: atom_id res chain seq x y z
N MET A 1 -50.57 46.00 -17.70
CA MET A 1 -50.50 44.65 -18.31
C MET A 1 -49.37 44.68 -19.32
N THR A 2 -48.18 44.29 -18.90
CA THR A 2 -47.04 43.99 -19.78
C THR A 2 -47.00 42.47 -19.90
N THR A 3 -47.38 41.95 -21.05
CA THR A 3 -47.21 40.54 -21.42
C THR A 3 -45.72 40.18 -21.39
N PRO A 4 -45.33 38.99 -20.89
CA PRO A 4 -43.97 38.50 -21.09
C PRO A 4 -43.76 38.31 -22.59
N VAL A 5 -42.64 38.81 -23.11
CA VAL A 5 -42.17 38.39 -24.43
C VAL A 5 -41.66 36.97 -24.22
N ASP A 6 -42.33 35.98 -24.81
CA ASP A 6 -41.80 34.62 -24.86
C ASP A 6 -40.47 34.71 -25.63
N ASP A 7 -39.35 34.48 -24.95
CA ASP A 7 -38.02 34.57 -25.56
C ASP A 7 -37.93 33.55 -26.70
N ILE A 8 -37.95 34.05 -27.95
CA ILE A 8 -37.77 33.24 -29.14
C ILE A 8 -36.31 32.81 -29.19
N VAL A 9 -36.06 31.51 -29.07
CA VAL A 9 -34.73 30.91 -29.12
C VAL A 9 -34.55 30.20 -30.47
N ARG A 10 -33.37 30.32 -31.07
CA ARG A 10 -33.03 29.55 -32.28
C ARG A 10 -32.54 28.15 -31.91
N CYS A 11 -33.12 27.14 -32.55
CA CYS A 11 -32.69 25.75 -32.47
C CYS A 11 -31.23 25.65 -32.93
N GLY A 12 -30.35 25.14 -32.07
CA GLY A 12 -28.93 24.95 -32.38
C GLY A 12 -28.65 23.88 -33.43
N ASP A 13 -29.64 23.04 -33.76
CA ASP A 13 -29.53 21.96 -34.75
C ASP A 13 -30.01 22.40 -36.14
N CYS A 14 -31.30 22.70 -36.30
CA CYS A 14 -31.89 23.08 -37.60
C CYS A 14 -31.98 24.61 -37.85
N GLY A 15 -31.65 25.44 -36.86
CA GLY A 15 -31.68 26.90 -36.98
C GLY A 15 -33.07 27.56 -36.94
N SER A 16 -34.14 26.78 -36.76
CA SER A 16 -35.52 27.29 -36.67
C SER A 16 -35.77 28.05 -35.37
N GLU A 17 -36.66 29.03 -35.40
CA GLU A 17 -37.09 29.78 -34.21
C GLU A 17 -38.16 28.98 -33.45
N THR A 18 -37.96 28.79 -32.14
CA THR A 18 -38.89 28.08 -31.26
C THR A 18 -39.18 28.88 -30.00
N THR A 19 -40.43 28.84 -29.54
CA THR A 19 -40.87 29.41 -28.26
C THR A 19 -40.89 28.37 -27.14
N THR A 20 -40.63 27.10 -27.46
CA THR A 20 -40.54 25.96 -26.51
C THR A 20 -39.23 25.21 -26.73
N PRO A 21 -38.06 25.79 -26.41
CA PRO A 21 -36.78 25.10 -26.57
C PRO A 21 -36.60 23.97 -25.55
N PHE A 22 -36.10 22.82 -26.01
CA PHE A 22 -35.55 21.77 -25.14
C PHE A 22 -34.06 22.02 -24.92
N HIS A 23 -33.64 22.21 -23.67
CA HIS A 23 -32.25 22.52 -23.34
C HIS A 23 -31.46 21.23 -23.11
N LEU A 24 -30.54 20.92 -24.04
CA LEU A 24 -29.61 19.78 -23.93
C LEU A 24 -28.38 20.12 -23.08
N SER A 25 -28.03 21.40 -23.00
CA SER A 25 -26.99 21.94 -22.14
C SER A 25 -27.28 23.43 -21.85
N PRO A 26 -26.50 24.10 -20.97
CA PRO A 26 -26.64 25.54 -20.75
C PRO A 26 -26.46 26.41 -22.00
N THR A 27 -25.86 25.86 -23.07
CA THR A 27 -25.54 26.59 -24.31
C THR A 27 -26.23 26.01 -25.54
N LEU A 28 -26.90 24.87 -25.44
CA LEU A 28 -27.55 24.19 -26.56
C LEU A 28 -29.04 23.96 -26.29
N ALA A 29 -29.87 24.63 -27.10
CA ALA A 29 -31.32 24.52 -27.11
C ALA A 29 -31.79 24.02 -28.48
N VAL A 30 -32.68 23.03 -28.52
CA VAL A 30 -33.23 22.46 -29.76
C VAL A 30 -34.76 22.56 -29.79
N CYS A 31 -35.36 22.59 -30.98
CA CYS A 31 -36.81 22.61 -31.13
C CYS A 31 -37.43 21.20 -30.93
N ASP A 32 -38.75 21.16 -30.74
CA ASP A 32 -39.51 19.92 -30.52
C ASP A 32 -39.40 18.89 -31.66
N ASP A 33 -39.14 19.34 -32.89
CA ASP A 33 -38.97 18.41 -34.02
C ASP A 33 -37.57 17.78 -34.00
N CYS A 34 -36.52 18.57 -33.73
CA CYS A 34 -35.15 18.09 -33.62
C CYS A 34 -34.96 17.20 -32.39
N VAL A 35 -35.59 17.51 -31.26
CA VAL A 35 -35.44 16.66 -30.06
C VAL A 35 -36.03 15.25 -30.26
N ARG A 36 -37.03 15.11 -31.14
CA ARG A 36 -37.65 13.80 -31.46
C ARG A 36 -36.74 12.89 -32.28
N THR A 37 -35.72 13.42 -32.95
CA THR A 37 -34.73 12.64 -33.69
C THR A 37 -33.50 12.30 -32.85
N LEU A 38 -33.41 12.83 -31.63
CA LEU A 38 -32.31 12.55 -30.72
C LEU A 38 -32.57 11.31 -29.88
N HIS A 39 -31.51 10.55 -29.63
CA HIS A 39 -31.56 9.34 -28.81
C HIS A 39 -30.58 9.45 -27.65
N GLN A 40 -31.00 9.00 -26.47
CA GLN A 40 -30.10 8.85 -25.35
C GLN A 40 -29.27 7.58 -25.55
N CYS A 41 -27.95 7.73 -25.53
CA CYS A 41 -27.02 6.61 -25.54
C CYS A 41 -27.24 5.77 -24.27
N SER A 42 -27.51 4.47 -24.43
CA SER A 42 -27.67 3.53 -23.31
C SER A 42 -26.42 3.38 -22.44
N ARG A 43 -25.25 3.80 -22.93
CA ARG A 43 -23.95 3.69 -22.25
C ARG A 43 -23.56 4.94 -21.47
N CYS A 44 -23.32 6.05 -22.17
CA CYS A 44 -22.85 7.27 -21.53
C CYS A 44 -23.98 8.23 -21.13
N GLY A 45 -25.23 7.91 -21.47
CA GLY A 45 -26.40 8.76 -21.19
C GLY A 45 -26.45 10.04 -22.03
N GLN A 46 -25.49 10.25 -22.94
CA GLN A 46 -25.44 11.42 -23.82
C GLN A 46 -26.54 11.35 -24.88
N ILE A 47 -27.13 12.50 -25.17
CA ILE A 47 -28.14 12.65 -26.22
C ILE A 47 -27.41 12.91 -27.54
N THR A 48 -27.66 12.09 -28.57
CA THR A 48 -26.97 12.14 -29.86
C THR A 48 -27.94 12.02 -31.04
N ASP A 49 -27.60 12.63 -32.18
CA ASP A 49 -28.32 12.55 -33.46
C ASP A 49 -27.89 11.34 -34.31
N VAL A 50 -26.78 10.70 -33.97
CA VAL A 50 -26.19 9.62 -34.76
C VAL A 50 -26.78 8.29 -34.33
N THR A 51 -27.61 7.67 -35.19
CA THR A 51 -28.08 6.31 -34.97
C THR A 51 -27.88 5.44 -36.21
N SER A 52 -26.99 4.46 -36.09
CA SER A 52 -27.09 3.23 -36.86
C SER A 52 -26.84 1.96 -36.04
N VAL A 53 -26.46 2.08 -34.76
CA VAL A 53 -25.87 0.97 -34.02
C VAL A 53 -26.61 0.72 -32.71
N THR A 54 -27.04 -0.53 -32.50
CA THR A 54 -27.81 -0.98 -31.32
C THR A 54 -27.06 -2.12 -30.66
N ASP A 55 -26.92 -2.05 -29.33
CA ASP A 55 -26.38 -3.14 -28.51
C ASP A 55 -27.51 -3.85 -27.73
N ASN A 56 -27.14 -4.72 -26.79
CA ASN A 56 -28.11 -5.46 -25.96
C ASN A 56 -28.99 -4.59 -25.06
N ASP A 57 -28.58 -3.35 -24.77
CA ASP A 57 -29.20 -2.48 -23.78
C ASP A 57 -29.84 -1.22 -24.43
N GLY A 58 -29.56 -0.94 -25.71
CA GLY A 58 -30.22 0.11 -26.47
C GLY A 58 -29.35 0.70 -27.58
N ARG A 59 -29.64 1.93 -27.97
CA ARG A 59 -28.86 2.66 -28.99
C ARG A 59 -27.57 3.20 -28.36
N ILE A 60 -26.45 3.03 -29.04
CA ILE A 60 -25.14 3.52 -28.58
C ILE A 60 -24.62 4.62 -29.53
N CYS A 61 -23.86 5.57 -29.00
CA CYS A 61 -23.25 6.63 -29.83
C CYS A 61 -21.95 6.15 -30.47
N GLU A 62 -21.56 6.77 -31.59
CA GLU A 62 -20.35 6.43 -32.36
C GLU A 62 -19.06 6.52 -31.51
N TYR A 63 -19.02 7.42 -30.53
CA TYR A 63 -17.88 7.50 -29.61
C TYR A 63 -17.78 6.26 -28.71
N CYS A 64 -18.88 5.83 -28.09
CA CYS A 64 -18.89 4.62 -27.26
C CYS A 64 -18.65 3.36 -28.08
N GLU A 65 -19.13 3.31 -29.33
CA GLU A 65 -18.82 2.24 -30.27
C GLU A 65 -17.31 2.15 -30.56
N ARG A 66 -16.64 3.29 -30.80
CA ARG A 66 -15.19 3.32 -31.11
C ARG A 66 -14.29 3.16 -29.89
N ALA A 67 -14.76 3.56 -28.70
CA ALA A 67 -13.97 3.55 -27.47
C ALA A 67 -13.91 2.15 -26.80
N GLU A 68 -14.83 1.25 -27.12
CA GLU A 68 -14.90 -0.10 -26.55
C GLU A 68 -14.76 -1.17 -27.66
N ARG A 69 -14.31 -2.40 -27.33
CA ARG A 69 -14.08 -3.50 -28.29
C ARG A 69 -15.39 -4.17 -28.76
N TYR A 70 -16.35 -3.43 -29.30
CA TYR A 70 -17.57 -4.04 -29.85
C TYR A 70 -17.28 -4.90 -31.09
N GLY A 71 -17.86 -6.10 -31.13
CA GLY A 71 -17.98 -6.96 -32.30
C GLY A 71 -19.44 -7.14 -32.72
N THR A 72 -19.71 -7.62 -33.92
CA THR A 72 -21.07 -7.98 -34.36
C THR A 72 -21.45 -9.36 -33.84
N CYS A 73 -22.71 -9.56 -33.48
CA CYS A 73 -23.23 -10.89 -33.20
C CYS A 73 -23.13 -11.79 -34.46
N ASP A 74 -22.69 -13.04 -34.30
CA ASP A 74 -22.51 -13.98 -35.41
C ASP A 74 -23.84 -14.33 -36.14
N GLN A 75 -24.98 -14.00 -35.54
CA GLN A 75 -26.31 -14.30 -36.08
C GLN A 75 -27.13 -13.06 -36.45
N CYS A 76 -26.68 -11.85 -36.10
CA CYS A 76 -27.33 -10.60 -36.51
C CYS A 76 -26.41 -9.39 -36.37
N ASP A 77 -26.84 -8.26 -36.92
CA ASP A 77 -26.06 -7.01 -36.89
C ASP A 77 -26.09 -6.27 -35.54
N ILE A 78 -26.53 -6.91 -34.45
CA ILE A 78 -26.48 -6.31 -33.10
C ILE A 78 -25.03 -6.32 -32.62
N LEU A 79 -24.56 -5.18 -32.12
CA LEU A 79 -23.23 -5.10 -31.51
C LEU A 79 -23.21 -5.71 -30.11
N ILE A 80 -22.15 -6.44 -29.83
CA ILE A 80 -21.85 -7.07 -28.57
C ILE A 80 -20.46 -6.64 -28.12
N ARG A 81 -20.35 -6.23 -26.86
CA ARG A 81 -19.07 -5.78 -26.30
C ARG A 81 -18.09 -6.94 -26.10
N ASP A 82 -18.64 -8.11 -25.79
CA ASP A 82 -17.93 -9.27 -25.28
C ASP A 82 -18.68 -10.55 -25.71
N GLY A 83 -17.95 -11.52 -26.29
CA GLY A 83 -18.53 -12.80 -26.76
C GLY A 83 -18.90 -12.80 -28.26
N PHE A 84 -19.75 -13.75 -28.67
CA PHE A 84 -20.13 -13.95 -30.10
C PHE A 84 -21.64 -13.84 -30.38
N LEU A 85 -22.49 -13.91 -29.34
CA LEU A 85 -23.95 -13.86 -29.48
C LEU A 85 -24.57 -12.73 -28.66
N CYS A 86 -25.56 -12.06 -29.24
CA CYS A 86 -26.39 -11.08 -28.51
C CYS A 86 -27.34 -11.79 -27.53
N ARG A 87 -27.89 -11.04 -26.57
CA ARG A 87 -28.75 -11.58 -25.50
C ARG A 87 -29.93 -12.40 -26.05
N ASN A 88 -30.51 -12.00 -27.18
CA ASN A 88 -31.64 -12.71 -27.79
C ASN A 88 -31.24 -14.03 -28.44
N HIS A 89 -30.09 -14.09 -29.12
CA HIS A 89 -29.58 -15.32 -29.73
C HIS A 89 -28.99 -16.28 -28.68
N ALA A 90 -28.53 -15.74 -27.55
CA ALA A 90 -28.11 -16.53 -26.40
C ALA A 90 -29.23 -17.39 -25.79
N VAL A 91 -30.48 -16.93 -25.81
CA VAL A 91 -31.61 -17.65 -25.17
C VAL A 91 -32.05 -18.90 -25.94
N ASN A 92 -31.83 -18.93 -27.27
CA ASN A 92 -32.26 -20.05 -28.13
C ASN A 92 -31.25 -21.21 -28.22
N GLU A 93 -30.05 -21.06 -27.63
CA GLU A 93 -28.94 -22.02 -27.70
C GLU A 93 -28.33 -22.36 -26.34
N ALA A 94 -29.07 -22.13 -25.26
CA ALA A 94 -28.60 -22.34 -23.89
C ALA A 94 -28.10 -23.78 -23.62
N ASP A 95 -28.54 -24.78 -24.39
CA ASP A 95 -28.12 -26.18 -24.23
C ASP A 95 -26.80 -26.54 -24.96
N GLN A 96 -26.23 -25.65 -25.79
CA GLN A 96 -24.99 -25.88 -26.55
C GLN A 96 -24.07 -24.64 -26.60
N SER A 97 -23.93 -23.95 -25.47
CA SER A 97 -23.04 -22.80 -25.35
C SER A 97 -22.29 -22.81 -24.01
N PHE A 98 -21.20 -22.06 -23.92
CA PHE A 98 -20.47 -21.83 -22.68
C PHE A 98 -20.29 -20.33 -22.42
N THR A 99 -20.13 -19.96 -21.15
CA THR A 99 -19.87 -18.57 -20.77
C THR A 99 -18.38 -18.36 -20.55
N CYS A 100 -17.78 -17.44 -21.32
CA CYS A 100 -16.39 -17.07 -21.12
C CYS A 100 -16.20 -16.42 -19.74
N THR A 101 -15.29 -16.94 -18.92
CA THR A 101 -15.06 -16.44 -17.56
C THR A 101 -14.51 -15.02 -17.53
N ARG A 102 -13.75 -14.60 -18.55
CA ARG A 102 -13.12 -13.27 -18.60
C ARG A 102 -14.10 -12.17 -19.01
N CYS A 103 -14.83 -12.38 -20.12
CA CYS A 103 -15.69 -11.34 -20.69
C CYS A 103 -17.17 -11.53 -20.35
N SER A 104 -17.53 -12.64 -19.68
CA SER A 104 -18.92 -13.04 -19.39
C SER A 104 -19.80 -13.24 -20.63
N GLY A 105 -19.21 -13.20 -21.83
CA GLY A 105 -19.90 -13.41 -23.09
C GLY A 105 -20.27 -14.87 -23.30
N LEU A 106 -21.45 -15.11 -23.86
CA LEU A 106 -21.89 -16.45 -24.24
C LEU A 106 -21.30 -16.84 -25.61
N VAL A 107 -20.75 -18.06 -25.68
CA VAL A 107 -20.02 -18.59 -26.83
C VAL A 107 -20.70 -19.88 -27.30
N PRO A 108 -21.12 -19.98 -28.58
CA PRO A 108 -21.77 -21.18 -29.10
C PRO A 108 -20.76 -22.31 -29.35
N LEU A 109 -21.00 -23.50 -28.77
CA LEU A 109 -20.11 -24.67 -28.87
C LEU A 109 -19.97 -25.20 -30.30
N ARG A 110 -20.97 -24.98 -31.17
CA ARG A 110 -20.88 -25.38 -32.58
C ARG A 110 -19.81 -24.62 -33.38
N THR A 111 -19.39 -23.45 -32.90
CA THR A 111 -18.47 -22.56 -33.63
C THR A 111 -17.10 -22.56 -32.96
N TYR A 112 -17.07 -22.58 -31.62
CA TYR A 112 -15.84 -22.53 -30.85
C TYR A 112 -15.89 -23.50 -29.68
N GLU A 113 -14.88 -24.34 -29.57
CA GLU A 113 -14.63 -25.15 -28.38
C GLU A 113 -14.10 -24.26 -27.24
N PRO A 114 -14.44 -24.54 -25.97
CA PRO A 114 -13.93 -23.78 -24.84
C PRO A 114 -12.43 -24.01 -24.66
N LEU A 115 -11.67 -22.91 -24.52
CA LEU A 115 -10.27 -22.96 -24.11
C LEU A 115 -10.23 -23.07 -22.58
N TYR A 116 -9.64 -24.13 -22.05
CA TYR A 116 -9.64 -24.39 -20.62
C TYR A 116 -8.46 -23.71 -19.94
N ALA A 117 -8.77 -22.86 -18.97
CA ALA A 117 -7.79 -22.27 -18.09
C ALA A 117 -7.82 -22.95 -16.71
N THR A 118 -6.78 -22.71 -15.91
CA THR A 118 -6.70 -23.17 -14.52
C THR A 118 -7.89 -22.68 -13.68
N GLY A 119 -8.18 -23.37 -12.58
CA GLY A 119 -9.36 -23.07 -11.75
C GLY A 119 -10.71 -23.43 -12.40
N GLY A 120 -10.71 -24.20 -13.50
CA GLY A 120 -11.93 -24.59 -14.21
C GLY A 120 -12.54 -23.47 -15.06
N ARG A 121 -11.77 -22.41 -15.31
CA ARG A 121 -12.16 -21.27 -16.14
C ARG A 121 -12.28 -21.70 -17.61
N GLN A 122 -13.26 -21.16 -18.32
CA GLN A 122 -13.44 -21.35 -19.76
C GLN A 122 -13.26 -20.03 -20.47
N LEU A 123 -12.39 -19.98 -21.47
CA LEU A 123 -12.06 -18.78 -22.21
C LEU A 123 -12.53 -18.93 -23.66
N CYS A 124 -12.96 -17.80 -24.24
CA CYS A 124 -13.18 -17.69 -25.66
C CYS A 124 -11.87 -17.29 -26.37
N PRO A 125 -11.72 -17.55 -27.69
CA PRO A 125 -10.49 -17.21 -28.43
C PRO A 125 -10.10 -15.73 -28.34
N ASN A 126 -11.08 -14.83 -28.27
CA ASN A 126 -10.84 -13.38 -28.19
C ASN A 126 -10.36 -12.92 -26.80
N CYS A 127 -10.42 -13.80 -25.80
CA CYS A 127 -10.06 -13.50 -24.41
C CYS A 127 -8.77 -14.20 -23.96
N LEU A 128 -8.03 -14.80 -24.89
CA LEU A 128 -6.80 -15.53 -24.60
C LEU A 128 -5.57 -14.63 -24.39
N ASP A 129 -5.64 -13.37 -24.79
CA ASP A 129 -4.52 -12.42 -24.69
C ASP A 129 -4.01 -12.26 -23.24
N GLY A 130 -2.74 -12.52 -22.99
CA GLY A 130 -2.14 -12.54 -21.65
C GLY A 130 -2.34 -13.85 -20.87
N PHE A 131 -2.72 -14.93 -21.55
CA PHE A 131 -2.68 -16.29 -21.01
C PHE A 131 -1.70 -17.15 -21.81
N ASP A 132 -0.92 -17.97 -21.12
CA ASP A 132 0.03 -18.92 -21.70
C ASP A 132 -0.30 -20.35 -21.25
N LEU A 133 0.24 -21.36 -21.93
CA LEU A 133 -0.03 -22.77 -21.62
C LEU A 133 0.92 -23.28 -20.53
N CYS A 134 0.36 -23.89 -19.48
CA CYS A 134 1.13 -24.65 -18.51
C CYS A 134 1.71 -25.92 -19.14
N ASP A 135 3.04 -26.09 -19.09
CA ASP A 135 3.80 -27.21 -19.66
C ASP A 135 3.51 -28.58 -19.03
N HIS A 136 2.67 -28.64 -17.99
CA HIS A 136 2.25 -29.90 -17.39
C HIS A 136 0.78 -30.23 -17.68
N CYS A 137 -0.14 -29.29 -17.47
CA CYS A 137 -1.58 -29.60 -17.55
C CYS A 137 -2.24 -29.16 -18.86
N ASP A 138 -1.49 -28.51 -19.76
CA ASP A 138 -1.98 -27.98 -21.03
C ASP A 138 -3.18 -27.03 -20.86
N ARG A 139 -3.30 -26.40 -19.68
CA ARG A 139 -4.32 -25.37 -19.41
C ARG A 139 -3.69 -24.00 -19.49
N TYR A 140 -4.49 -23.06 -19.96
CA TYR A 140 -4.11 -21.66 -19.98
C TYR A 140 -4.05 -21.06 -18.57
N ASP A 141 -3.06 -20.22 -18.32
CA ASP A 141 -2.90 -19.48 -17.06
C ASP A 141 -2.24 -18.12 -17.33
N ASP A 142 -2.64 -17.13 -16.55
CA ASP A 142 -2.19 -15.73 -16.60
C ASP A 142 -1.12 -15.43 -15.53
N THR A 143 -0.70 -16.45 -14.79
CA THR A 143 0.23 -16.40 -13.66
C THR A 143 1.24 -17.56 -13.69
N LEU A 144 1.62 -18.02 -14.89
CA LEU A 144 2.65 -19.05 -15.01
C LEU A 144 3.99 -18.61 -14.40
N ARG A 145 4.72 -19.60 -13.89
CA ARG A 145 6.04 -19.44 -13.27
C ARG A 145 7.04 -20.37 -13.94
N SER A 146 8.21 -19.83 -14.26
CA SER A 146 9.27 -20.59 -14.91
C SER A 146 10.04 -21.44 -13.90
N THR A 147 10.39 -22.66 -14.30
CA THR A 147 11.31 -23.54 -13.57
C THR A 147 12.75 -23.28 -14.00
N GLU A 148 13.72 -23.71 -13.20
CA GLU A 148 15.15 -23.67 -13.56
C GLU A 148 15.47 -24.47 -14.84
N THR A 149 14.63 -25.45 -15.18
CA THR A 149 14.73 -26.25 -16.41
C THR A 149 14.07 -25.57 -17.63
N GLY A 150 13.54 -24.37 -17.46
CA GLY A 150 12.91 -23.57 -18.53
C GLY A 150 11.49 -23.99 -18.88
N ARG A 151 10.77 -24.64 -17.96
CA ARG A 151 9.34 -24.97 -18.12
C ARG A 151 8.48 -23.92 -17.46
N ASP A 152 7.29 -23.67 -18.00
CA ASP A 152 6.32 -22.76 -17.38
C ASP A 152 5.16 -23.53 -16.75
N LEU A 153 5.00 -23.40 -15.43
CA LEU A 153 4.01 -24.13 -14.64
C LEU A 153 3.03 -23.17 -13.96
N CYS A 154 1.76 -23.57 -13.89
CA CYS A 154 0.81 -22.92 -12.98
C CYS A 154 1.04 -23.40 -11.54
N ASP A 155 0.65 -22.59 -10.55
CA ASP A 155 0.82 -22.89 -9.12
C ASP A 155 0.26 -24.26 -8.72
N ASP A 156 -0.88 -24.61 -9.32
CA ASP A 156 -1.59 -25.87 -9.11
C ASP A 156 -0.77 -27.09 -9.56
N CYS A 157 0.04 -26.93 -10.61
CA CYS A 157 0.94 -27.97 -11.10
C CYS A 157 2.27 -27.95 -10.35
N ALA A 158 2.83 -26.76 -10.09
CA ALA A 158 4.04 -26.61 -9.31
C ALA A 158 3.91 -27.31 -7.94
N GLY A 159 2.82 -27.03 -7.21
CA GLY A 159 2.57 -27.65 -5.90
C GLY A 159 2.28 -29.16 -5.97
N ARG A 160 1.71 -29.68 -7.06
CA ARG A 160 1.49 -31.14 -7.23
C ARG A 160 2.77 -31.90 -7.58
N LEU A 161 3.73 -31.21 -8.19
CA LEU A 161 5.01 -31.76 -8.61
C LEU A 161 6.12 -31.49 -7.60
N ASP A 162 5.77 -30.97 -6.42
CA ASP A 162 6.70 -30.63 -5.36
C ASP A 162 7.79 -29.63 -5.79
N TYR A 163 7.43 -28.67 -6.67
CA TYR A 163 8.29 -27.50 -6.92
C TYR A 163 8.14 -26.48 -5.80
N TYR A 164 9.24 -25.81 -5.48
CA TYR A 164 9.34 -24.75 -4.51
C TYR A 164 9.83 -23.46 -5.17
N GLU A 165 9.55 -22.33 -4.56
CA GLU A 165 10.08 -21.05 -5.00
C GLU A 165 11.52 -20.87 -4.53
N CYS A 166 12.37 -20.33 -5.40
CA CYS A 166 13.70 -19.87 -5.01
C CYS A 166 13.61 -18.79 -3.91
N GLY A 167 14.50 -18.83 -2.93
CA GLY A 167 14.52 -17.86 -1.83
C GLY A 167 14.96 -16.44 -2.20
N ILE A 168 15.25 -16.16 -3.47
CA ILE A 168 15.69 -14.83 -3.96
C ILE A 168 14.85 -14.38 -5.15
N CYS A 169 14.55 -15.29 -6.07
CA CYS A 169 13.76 -15.01 -7.27
C CYS A 169 12.45 -15.82 -7.35
N ALA A 170 11.61 -15.52 -8.36
CA ALA A 170 10.35 -16.22 -8.57
C ALA A 170 10.48 -17.59 -9.27
N THR A 171 11.71 -18.01 -9.64
CA THR A 171 11.97 -19.29 -10.31
C THR A 171 11.57 -20.46 -9.43
N LEU A 172 10.94 -21.46 -10.05
CA LEU A 172 10.59 -22.72 -9.41
C LEU A 172 11.77 -23.72 -9.48
N ILE A 173 12.12 -24.28 -8.33
CA ILE A 173 13.18 -25.29 -8.15
C ILE A 173 12.58 -26.59 -7.62
N ASP A 174 13.15 -27.73 -7.98
CA ASP A 174 12.68 -29.04 -7.51
C ASP A 174 13.39 -29.53 -6.22
N CYS A 175 14.47 -28.86 -5.84
CA CYS A 175 15.20 -29.13 -4.61
C CYS A 175 16.05 -27.92 -4.16
N GLY A 176 16.46 -27.93 -2.89
CA GLY A 176 17.31 -26.87 -2.32
C GLY A 176 16.53 -25.64 -1.89
N THR A 177 17.22 -24.49 -1.86
CA THR A 177 16.66 -23.19 -1.42
C THR A 177 16.82 -22.11 -2.50
N TYR A 178 17.81 -22.24 -3.37
CA TYR A 178 18.14 -21.26 -4.41
C TYR A 178 18.28 -21.98 -5.76
N CYS A 179 17.89 -21.32 -6.84
CA CYS A 179 18.12 -21.85 -8.19
C CYS A 179 19.58 -21.70 -8.60
N GLU A 180 20.01 -22.41 -9.65
CA GLU A 180 21.41 -22.41 -10.11
C GLU A 180 21.96 -21.02 -10.49
N ASP A 181 21.08 -20.08 -10.84
CA ASP A 181 21.46 -18.70 -11.18
C ASP A 181 21.77 -17.83 -9.95
N HIS A 182 21.46 -18.31 -8.74
CA HIS A 182 21.74 -17.56 -7.52
C HIS A 182 22.90 -18.16 -6.71
N ASP A 183 23.90 -17.35 -6.42
CA ASP A 183 24.98 -17.62 -5.48
C ASP A 183 24.78 -16.74 -4.24
N THR A 184 24.48 -17.38 -3.10
CA THR A 184 24.14 -16.66 -1.86
C THR A 184 25.23 -15.73 -1.34
N ASP A 185 26.49 -16.00 -1.68
CA ASP A 185 27.60 -15.14 -1.26
C ASP A 185 27.60 -13.81 -2.03
N ASP A 186 27.12 -13.80 -3.28
CA ASP A 186 27.08 -12.61 -4.15
C ASP A 186 25.69 -11.94 -4.12
N ASP A 187 24.59 -12.70 -4.22
CA ASP A 187 23.23 -12.13 -4.37
C ASP A 187 22.65 -11.54 -3.08
N LEU A 188 23.20 -11.95 -1.93
CA LEU A 188 22.85 -11.40 -0.62
C LEU A 188 23.99 -10.54 -0.06
N ASP A 189 24.95 -10.11 -0.90
CA ASP A 189 25.99 -9.19 -0.46
C ASP A 189 25.33 -7.92 0.09
N GLY A 190 25.73 -7.51 1.30
CA GLY A 190 25.10 -6.41 2.03
C GLY A 190 23.90 -6.78 2.93
N LEU A 191 23.34 -8.00 2.86
CA LEU A 191 22.40 -8.52 3.85
C LEU A 191 23.14 -9.35 4.90
N HIS A 192 23.14 -8.87 6.14
CA HIS A 192 23.84 -9.55 7.23
C HIS A 192 22.94 -10.47 8.05
N ASP A 193 23.55 -11.37 8.82
CA ASP A 193 22.83 -12.20 9.78
C ASP A 193 22.15 -11.35 10.88
N TYR A 194 21.11 -11.88 11.50
CA TYR A 194 20.31 -11.18 12.52
C TYR A 194 21.13 -10.62 13.70
N SER A 195 22.30 -11.19 13.99
CA SER A 195 23.15 -10.80 15.12
C SER A 195 24.20 -9.75 14.74
N TYR A 196 24.31 -9.42 13.45
CA TYR A 196 25.24 -8.44 12.95
C TYR A 196 25.01 -7.07 13.57
N LYS A 197 26.08 -6.53 14.15
CA LYS A 197 26.07 -5.27 14.86
C LYS A 197 27.45 -4.61 14.80
N PRO A 198 27.69 -3.72 13.82
CA PRO A 198 28.96 -3.03 13.69
C PRO A 198 29.13 -2.00 14.81
N ASN A 199 30.36 -1.48 14.94
CA ASN A 199 30.59 -0.34 15.83
C ASN A 199 29.79 0.88 15.33
N PRO A 200 29.03 1.57 16.21
CA PRO A 200 28.18 2.67 15.79
C PRO A 200 29.00 3.89 15.35
N VAL A 201 28.64 4.46 14.19
CA VAL A 201 29.09 5.78 13.74
C VAL A 201 28.05 6.81 14.18
N PHE A 202 28.45 7.86 14.91
CA PHE A 202 27.50 8.85 15.44
C PHE A 202 27.43 10.08 14.53
N HIS A 203 26.22 10.47 14.16
CA HIS A 203 25.95 11.60 13.26
C HIS A 203 25.19 12.72 13.96
N GLY A 204 25.60 13.97 13.72
CA GLY A 204 25.02 15.15 14.37
C GLY A 204 25.55 15.41 15.79
N ILE A 205 24.86 16.26 16.55
CA ILE A 205 25.31 16.71 17.88
C ILE A 205 24.55 15.95 18.98
N GLY A 206 25.30 15.16 19.76
CA GLY A 206 24.79 14.44 20.92
C GLY A 206 24.43 15.33 22.12
N PRO A 207 24.05 14.73 23.27
CA PRO A 207 24.14 13.31 23.61
C PRO A 207 22.90 12.49 23.21
N ARG A 208 21.85 13.13 22.68
CA ARG A 208 20.62 12.45 22.26
C ARG A 208 20.73 12.02 20.81
N TYR A 209 21.16 10.78 20.64
CA TYR A 209 21.10 10.08 19.36
C TYR A 209 19.91 9.14 19.32
N LEU A 210 19.33 9.04 18.13
CA LEU A 210 18.32 8.08 17.70
C LEU A 210 18.95 7.14 16.67
N GLY A 211 18.71 5.84 16.78
CA GLY A 211 18.85 4.90 15.66
C GLY A 211 17.49 4.26 15.42
N PHE A 212 17.22 3.77 14.22
CA PHE A 212 15.99 3.03 13.97
C PHE A 212 16.25 1.77 13.16
N GLU A 213 15.40 0.78 13.42
CA GLU A 213 15.29 -0.48 12.69
C GLU A 213 13.92 -0.48 11.99
N LEU A 214 13.91 -0.60 10.67
CA LEU A 214 12.71 -0.58 9.83
C LEU A 214 12.59 -1.91 9.09
N GLU A 215 11.61 -2.71 9.49
CA GLU A 215 11.33 -4.02 8.90
C GLU A 215 10.54 -3.87 7.59
N ILE A 216 11.06 -4.35 6.46
CA ILE A 216 10.51 -4.12 5.11
C ILE A 216 10.25 -5.45 4.43
N ASN A 217 9.02 -5.63 3.93
CA ASN A 217 8.67 -6.70 2.99
C ASN A 217 9.11 -6.30 1.58
N VAL A 218 9.66 -7.27 0.87
CA VAL A 218 10.10 -7.10 -0.53
C VAL A 218 9.20 -7.95 -1.43
N PRO A 219 8.86 -7.52 -2.65
CA PRO A 219 8.20 -8.40 -3.61
C PRO A 219 9.06 -9.62 -3.91
N GLN A 220 8.41 -10.78 -3.96
CA GLN A 220 9.06 -12.01 -4.40
C GLN A 220 9.71 -11.80 -5.77
N GLY A 221 10.92 -12.32 -5.96
CA GLY A 221 11.67 -12.04 -7.19
C GLY A 221 12.80 -11.03 -7.06
N TYR A 222 12.71 -10.11 -6.09
CA TYR A 222 13.47 -8.84 -6.15
C TYR A 222 14.34 -8.59 -4.91
N LEU A 223 14.58 -9.59 -4.07
CA LEU A 223 15.28 -9.40 -2.79
C LEU A 223 16.69 -8.83 -2.99
N SER A 224 17.48 -9.46 -3.86
CA SER A 224 18.84 -9.01 -4.20
C SER A 224 18.84 -7.57 -4.73
N ASP A 225 18.03 -7.28 -5.75
CA ASP A 225 17.91 -5.91 -6.29
C ASP A 225 17.53 -4.87 -5.23
N ARG A 226 16.66 -5.23 -4.27
CA ARG A 226 16.24 -4.31 -3.20
C ARG A 226 17.31 -4.14 -2.13
N ILE A 227 18.13 -5.15 -1.88
CA ILE A 227 19.32 -5.05 -1.01
C ILE A 227 20.29 -4.04 -1.64
N ASP A 228 20.65 -4.25 -2.90
CA ASP A 228 21.58 -3.38 -3.65
C ASP A 228 21.12 -1.93 -3.68
N ASP A 229 19.88 -1.69 -4.13
CA ASP A 229 19.29 -0.34 -4.17
C ASP A 229 19.36 0.34 -2.79
N THR A 230 19.09 -0.42 -1.72
CA THR A 230 19.06 0.12 -0.36
C THR A 230 20.46 0.40 0.17
N VAL A 231 21.41 -0.52 -0.01
CA VAL A 231 22.80 -0.36 0.42
C VAL A 231 23.46 0.81 -0.30
N ASP A 232 23.25 0.93 -1.61
CA ASP A 232 23.79 2.02 -2.43
C ASP A 232 23.25 3.38 -1.98
N ILE A 233 21.93 3.49 -1.75
CA ILE A 233 21.31 4.74 -1.31
C ILE A 233 21.70 5.08 0.14
N LEU A 234 21.79 4.10 1.03
CA LEU A 234 22.24 4.31 2.41
C LEU A 234 23.69 4.79 2.48
N ASN A 235 24.55 4.31 1.57
CA ASN A 235 25.95 4.72 1.45
C ASN A 235 26.69 4.71 2.82
N GLY A 236 26.53 3.59 3.56
CA GLY A 236 27.16 3.38 4.86
C GLY A 236 26.53 4.12 6.04
N LEU A 237 25.40 4.82 5.89
CA LEU A 237 24.62 5.38 7.02
C LEU A 237 23.81 4.33 7.79
N GLY A 238 23.71 3.12 7.25
CA GLY A 238 23.03 1.99 7.84
C GLY A 238 23.51 0.70 7.22
N TYR A 239 22.86 -0.39 7.61
CA TYR A 239 23.14 -1.74 7.13
C TYR A 239 21.84 -2.55 7.16
N LEU A 240 21.81 -3.64 6.39
CA LEU A 240 20.67 -4.55 6.35
C LEU A 240 20.99 -5.80 7.14
N LYS A 241 19.98 -6.36 7.80
CA LYS A 241 20.09 -7.67 8.43
C LYS A 241 18.80 -8.47 8.29
N GLU A 242 18.92 -9.77 8.44
CA GLU A 242 17.78 -10.67 8.55
C GLU A 242 16.99 -10.39 9.85
N ASP A 243 15.66 -10.40 9.77
CA ASP A 243 14.80 -10.56 10.94
C ASP A 243 13.73 -11.63 10.68
N SER A 244 13.71 -12.64 11.55
CA SER A 244 12.72 -13.72 11.56
C SER A 244 11.27 -13.27 11.71
N SER A 245 11.02 -12.01 12.11
CA SER A 245 9.68 -11.41 12.14
C SER A 245 9.14 -11.13 10.72
N ILE A 246 10.03 -11.01 9.74
CA ILE A 246 9.72 -10.65 8.37
C ILE A 246 9.55 -11.93 7.56
N GLY A 247 8.43 -12.05 6.83
CA GLY A 247 8.18 -13.22 5.99
C GLY A 247 9.14 -13.31 4.81
N TYR A 248 9.32 -12.20 4.10
CA TYR A 248 10.27 -12.07 2.98
C TYR A 248 10.71 -10.62 2.80
N GLY A 249 11.99 -10.35 3.03
CA GLY A 249 12.55 -8.99 3.01
C GLY A 249 13.71 -8.82 3.99
N PHE A 250 13.91 -7.60 4.48
CA PHE A 250 15.05 -7.26 5.34
C PHE A 250 14.70 -6.21 6.40
N GLU A 251 15.49 -6.16 7.49
CA GLU A 251 15.46 -5.07 8.46
C GLU A 251 16.57 -4.05 8.14
N LEU A 252 16.16 -2.82 7.81
CA LEU A 252 17.07 -1.70 7.63
C LEU A 252 17.42 -1.11 8.98
N VAL A 253 18.70 -1.12 9.34
CA VAL A 253 19.20 -0.56 10.61
C VAL A 253 20.09 0.65 10.36
N THR A 254 19.78 1.77 11.00
CA THR A 254 20.59 2.99 10.87
C THR A 254 21.64 3.12 11.97
N HIS A 255 22.75 3.77 11.61
CA HIS A 255 23.68 4.29 12.59
C HIS A 255 23.04 5.42 13.43
N PRO A 256 23.50 5.67 14.68
CA PRO A 256 22.88 6.68 15.54
C PRO A 256 23.03 8.11 15.01
N MET A 257 21.91 8.82 14.91
CA MET A 257 21.79 10.20 14.41
C MET A 257 21.11 11.10 15.45
N ALA A 258 21.57 12.35 15.58
CA ALA A 258 20.77 13.36 16.26
C ALA A 258 19.50 13.64 15.42
N TYR A 259 18.35 13.88 16.07
CA TYR A 259 17.06 13.99 15.38
C TYR A 259 17.07 15.00 14.21
N HIS A 260 17.59 16.22 14.43
CA HIS A 260 17.71 17.22 13.37
C HIS A 260 18.58 16.77 12.19
N TRP A 261 19.66 16.03 12.48
CA TRP A 261 20.57 15.52 11.46
C TRP A 261 19.88 14.44 10.64
N ALA A 262 19.09 13.57 11.28
CA ALA A 262 18.29 12.56 10.58
C ALA A 262 17.30 13.22 9.61
N LEU A 263 16.58 14.28 10.03
CA LEU A 263 15.68 15.00 9.12
C LEU A 263 16.41 15.58 7.92
N ASP A 264 17.58 16.20 8.14
CA ASP A 264 18.30 16.92 7.10
C ASP A 264 19.12 16.02 6.17
N SER A 265 19.62 14.88 6.68
CA SER A 265 20.70 14.11 6.03
C SER A 265 20.38 12.64 5.76
N PHE A 266 19.38 12.04 6.44
CA PHE A 266 18.96 10.69 6.08
C PHE A 266 18.39 10.69 4.66
N PRO A 267 18.71 9.71 3.79
CA PRO A 267 18.24 9.69 2.40
C PRO A 267 16.75 9.32 2.33
N TRP A 268 15.85 10.22 2.74
CA TRP A 268 14.40 9.97 2.82
C TRP A 268 13.75 9.50 1.51
N HIS A 269 14.37 9.82 0.37
CA HIS A 269 13.94 9.33 -0.94
C HIS A 269 14.04 7.80 -1.07
N LEU A 270 14.89 7.14 -0.28
CA LEU A 270 14.98 5.68 -0.19
C LEU A 270 13.63 5.03 0.03
N LEU A 271 12.83 5.58 0.96
CA LEU A 271 11.53 4.99 1.29
C LEU A 271 10.57 5.05 0.09
N LYS A 272 10.61 6.15 -0.68
CA LYS A 272 9.84 6.29 -1.93
C LYS A 272 10.34 5.37 -3.03
N THR A 273 11.65 5.16 -3.13
CA THR A 273 12.24 4.20 -4.08
C THR A 273 11.73 2.79 -3.79
N LEU A 274 11.76 2.37 -2.53
CA LEU A 274 11.27 1.07 -2.10
C LEU A 274 9.75 0.92 -2.31
N GLU A 275 8.97 1.93 -1.96
CA GLU A 275 7.52 1.93 -2.19
C GLU A 275 7.19 1.80 -3.69
N SER A 276 7.90 2.57 -4.54
CA SER A 276 7.72 2.52 -6.00
C SER A 276 8.13 1.17 -6.60
N ALA A 277 9.02 0.43 -5.91
CA ALA A 277 9.43 -0.92 -6.27
C ALA A 277 8.46 -2.01 -5.75
N GLY A 278 7.37 -1.63 -5.08
CA GLY A 278 6.38 -2.56 -4.55
C GLY A 278 6.70 -3.10 -3.15
N CYS A 279 7.75 -2.63 -2.48
CA CYS A 279 8.02 -2.98 -1.10
C CYS A 279 6.94 -2.41 -0.17
N SER A 280 6.78 -3.02 1.01
CA SER A 280 5.81 -2.56 2.02
C SER A 280 6.30 -2.77 3.44
N GLY A 281 5.73 -2.02 4.39
CA GLY A 281 5.92 -2.24 5.83
C GLY A 281 4.82 -3.09 6.47
N ASP A 282 3.91 -3.65 5.67
CA ASP A 282 2.66 -4.22 6.18
C ASP A 282 2.89 -5.38 7.14
N GLY A 283 2.21 -5.35 8.29
CA GLY A 283 2.35 -6.35 9.35
C GLY A 283 3.60 -6.23 10.23
N ASN A 284 4.56 -5.38 9.85
CA ASN A 284 5.88 -5.29 10.47
C ASN A 284 6.04 -4.05 11.37
N GLY A 285 7.23 -3.85 11.92
CA GLY A 285 7.57 -2.83 12.91
C GLY A 285 8.64 -1.82 12.51
N LEU A 286 8.54 -0.66 13.15
CA LEU A 286 9.58 0.34 13.22
C LEU A 286 10.01 0.47 14.69
N HIS A 287 11.28 0.17 14.97
CA HIS A 287 11.88 0.28 16.29
C HIS A 287 12.77 1.51 16.36
N VAL A 288 12.58 2.38 17.35
CA VAL A 288 13.41 3.57 17.54
C VAL A 288 14.24 3.44 18.81
N HIS A 289 15.55 3.36 18.64
CA HIS A 289 16.54 3.32 19.71
C HIS A 289 16.93 4.73 20.15
N ILE A 290 16.67 5.06 21.41
CA ILE A 290 17.07 6.32 22.04
C ILE A 290 18.26 6.06 22.94
N SER A 291 19.36 6.76 22.71
CA SER A 291 20.55 6.73 23.58
C SER A 291 20.20 6.98 25.06
N ARG A 292 20.69 6.13 25.97
CA ARG A 292 20.54 6.34 27.42
C ARG A 292 21.17 7.64 27.91
N ALA A 293 22.24 8.10 27.22
CA ALA A 293 22.89 9.37 27.49
C ALA A 293 21.99 10.59 27.22
N ALA A 294 20.88 10.43 26.50
CA ALA A 294 19.87 11.47 26.33
C ALA A 294 19.14 11.84 27.63
N PHE A 295 19.24 11.02 28.68
CA PHE A 295 18.51 11.20 29.92
C PHE A 295 19.41 11.75 31.04
N ALA A 296 18.95 12.80 31.73
CA ALA A 296 19.67 13.39 32.87
C ALA A 296 19.87 12.45 34.07
N GLY A 297 19.17 11.31 34.11
CA GLY A 297 19.31 10.29 35.16
C GLY A 297 18.04 9.46 35.35
N PRO A 298 18.02 8.54 36.32
CA PRO A 298 16.89 7.62 36.56
C PRO A 298 15.53 8.30 36.77
N CYS A 299 15.50 9.48 37.41
CA CYS A 299 14.25 10.22 37.60
C CYS A 299 13.66 10.75 36.28
N HIS A 300 14.53 11.14 35.33
CA HIS A 300 14.07 11.56 34.01
C HIS A 300 13.55 10.35 33.21
N VAL A 301 14.27 9.22 33.22
CA VAL A 301 13.80 7.97 32.62
C VAL A 301 12.44 7.57 33.19
N PHE A 302 12.24 7.70 34.51
CA PHE A 302 10.96 7.41 35.15
C PHE A 302 9.83 8.28 34.61
N ARG A 303 10.04 9.60 34.51
CA ARG A 303 9.03 10.52 33.95
C ARG A 303 8.69 10.18 32.51
N TRP A 304 9.71 9.91 31.69
CA TRP A 304 9.54 9.53 30.28
C TRP A 304 8.78 8.21 30.11
N MET A 305 9.21 7.13 30.76
CA MET A 305 8.51 5.84 30.69
C MET A 305 7.08 5.96 31.23
N LYS A 306 6.86 6.69 32.33
CA LYS A 306 5.49 6.91 32.84
C LYS A 306 4.63 7.70 31.87
N PHE A 307 5.18 8.70 31.20
CA PHE A 307 4.47 9.46 30.18
C PHE A 307 4.02 8.53 29.04
N VAL A 308 4.94 7.76 28.45
CA VAL A 308 4.63 6.83 27.34
C VAL A 308 3.59 5.78 27.76
N TYR A 309 3.79 5.09 28.89
CA TYR A 309 2.86 4.04 29.34
C TYR A 309 1.50 4.57 29.82
N ARG A 310 1.38 5.84 30.22
CA ARG A 310 0.09 6.42 30.63
C ARG A 310 -0.76 6.85 29.44
N ASN A 311 -0.13 7.21 28.32
CA ASN A 311 -0.80 7.62 27.10
C ASN A 311 -0.77 6.49 26.06
N ALA A 312 -0.88 5.23 26.51
CA ALA A 312 -0.82 4.06 25.63
C ALA A 312 -1.82 4.14 24.46
N PRO A 313 -3.11 4.54 24.65
CA PRO A 313 -4.04 4.68 23.53
C PRO A 313 -3.56 5.69 22.49
N ASP A 314 -3.13 6.88 22.91
CA ASP A 314 -2.68 7.93 22.00
C ASP A 314 -1.38 7.55 21.27
N VAL A 315 -0.44 6.91 21.99
CA VAL A 315 0.79 6.39 21.40
C VAL A 315 0.50 5.27 20.41
N GLN A 316 -0.49 4.40 20.67
CA GLN A 316 -0.90 3.35 19.73
C GLN A 316 -1.59 3.92 18.49
N THR A 317 -2.37 4.99 18.64
CA THR A 317 -2.94 5.73 17.49
C THR A 317 -1.84 6.31 16.62
N LEU A 318 -0.87 7.03 17.21
CA LEU A 318 0.30 7.54 16.50
C LEU A 318 1.13 6.42 15.87
N ALA A 319 1.28 5.30 16.57
CA ALA A 319 2.05 4.15 16.11
C ALA A 319 1.38 3.35 14.99
N ARG A 320 0.08 3.58 14.72
CA ARG A 320 -0.72 2.85 13.73
C ARG A 320 -0.71 1.32 13.91
N ARG A 321 -0.31 0.82 15.09
CA ARG A 321 -0.42 -0.60 15.46
C ARG A 321 -0.63 -0.84 16.94
N SER A 322 -1.23 -1.99 17.24
CA SER A 322 -1.23 -2.62 18.55
C SER A 322 -0.80 -4.08 18.38
N SER A 323 0.33 -4.47 19.00
CA SER A 323 0.97 -5.76 18.78
C SER A 323 1.47 -6.37 20.08
N SER A 324 1.43 -7.72 20.16
CA SER A 324 2.04 -8.47 21.27
C SER A 324 3.58 -8.36 21.29
N TYR A 325 4.19 -7.99 20.16
CA TYR A 325 5.62 -7.71 19.99
C TYR A 325 6.03 -6.27 20.37
N ALA A 326 5.05 -5.45 20.76
CA ALA A 326 5.21 -4.07 21.22
C ALA A 326 4.22 -3.71 22.33
N ALA A 327 4.01 -4.63 23.27
CA ALA A 327 2.84 -4.59 24.15
C ALA A 327 2.96 -3.55 25.28
N PHE A 328 1.87 -2.83 25.52
CA PHE A 328 1.67 -2.02 26.71
C PHE A 328 1.09 -2.88 27.84
N ARG A 329 1.98 -3.47 28.65
CA ARG A 329 1.60 -4.35 29.76
C ARG A 329 1.61 -3.62 31.09
N ASP A 330 0.65 -3.96 31.96
CA ASP A 330 0.57 -3.41 33.32
C ASP A 330 1.77 -3.82 34.18
N SER A 331 2.32 -5.02 33.97
CA SER A 331 3.52 -5.50 34.66
C SER A 331 4.69 -4.53 34.47
N GLU A 332 4.97 -4.14 33.23
CA GLU A 332 6.05 -3.22 32.89
C GLU A 332 5.77 -1.83 33.47
N ARG A 333 4.54 -1.34 33.33
CA ARG A 333 4.10 -0.06 33.89
C ARG A 333 4.29 0.01 35.42
N ASN A 334 4.07 -1.10 36.12
CA ASN A 334 4.22 -1.19 37.58
C ASN A 334 5.70 -1.27 38.01
N HIS A 335 6.58 -1.81 37.17
CA HIS A 335 8.01 -1.97 37.46
C HIS A 335 8.92 -0.89 36.85
N ILE A 336 8.37 0.20 36.30
CA ILE A 336 9.18 1.31 35.74
C ILE A 336 10.23 1.83 36.74
N LYS A 337 9.89 1.89 38.03
CA LYS A 337 10.85 2.31 39.07
C LYS A 337 12.07 1.40 39.15
N ASP A 338 11.88 0.09 38.98
CA ASP A 338 12.94 -0.91 39.03
C ASP A 338 13.71 -0.94 37.70
N ALA A 339 13.04 -0.67 36.58
CA ALA A 339 13.69 -0.47 35.29
C ALA A 339 14.65 0.73 35.28
N CYS A 340 14.24 1.84 35.89
CA CYS A 340 15.09 3.01 36.04
C CYS A 340 16.34 2.76 36.90
N LYS A 341 16.31 1.73 37.77
CA LYS A 341 17.44 1.31 38.60
C LYS A 341 18.29 0.21 37.96
N GLY A 342 17.90 -0.30 36.79
CA GLY A 342 18.55 -1.44 36.16
C GLY A 342 18.35 -2.77 36.88
N THR A 343 17.30 -2.90 37.71
CA THR A 343 16.99 -4.13 38.45
C THR A 343 15.83 -4.92 37.83
N TYR A 344 15.22 -4.39 36.78
CA TYR A 344 14.16 -5.03 36.01
C TYR A 344 14.22 -4.56 34.56
N TYR A 345 14.19 -5.46 33.58
CA TYR A 345 14.30 -5.07 32.17
C TYR A 345 13.04 -5.35 31.34
N GLY A 346 12.05 -6.03 31.94
CA GLY A 346 10.82 -6.43 31.24
C GLY A 346 11.06 -7.43 30.12
N GLN A 347 9.99 -7.71 29.36
CA GLN A 347 10.08 -8.53 28.15
C GLN A 347 10.63 -7.70 26.98
N ARG A 348 11.40 -8.34 26.07
CA ARG A 348 11.87 -7.71 24.82
C ARG A 348 10.69 -7.16 24.00
N SER A 349 9.58 -7.87 24.00
CA SER A 349 8.35 -7.56 23.26
C SER A 349 7.47 -6.47 23.90
N SER A 350 8.01 -5.69 24.83
CA SER A 350 7.27 -4.60 25.49
C SER A 350 7.40 -3.31 24.70
N ALA A 351 6.43 -2.40 24.86
CA ALA A 351 6.40 -1.10 24.18
C ALA A 351 7.72 -0.32 24.31
N ILE A 352 8.35 -0.41 25.49
CA ILE A 352 9.73 0.05 25.73
C ILE A 352 10.58 -1.15 26.11
N ASN A 353 11.51 -1.53 25.25
CA ASN A 353 12.54 -2.51 25.58
C ASN A 353 13.72 -1.81 26.26
N ALA A 354 13.96 -2.18 27.52
CA ALA A 354 15.04 -1.62 28.34
C ALA A 354 16.28 -2.52 28.38
N GLN A 355 16.26 -3.70 27.75
CA GLN A 355 17.39 -4.64 27.77
C GLN A 355 18.66 -4.15 27.08
N PRO A 356 18.62 -3.40 25.94
CA PRO A 356 19.84 -2.96 25.28
C PRO A 356 20.70 -2.10 26.21
N GLN A 357 22.02 -2.31 26.25
CA GLN A 357 22.87 -1.68 27.26
C GLN A 357 22.95 -0.14 27.14
N HIS A 358 22.94 0.38 25.91
CA HIS A 358 23.22 1.79 25.64
C HIS A 358 21.99 2.59 25.18
N THR A 359 20.85 1.93 24.92
CA THR A 359 19.65 2.57 24.36
C THR A 359 18.38 2.05 25.01
N PHE A 360 17.36 2.89 25.17
CA PHE A 360 15.99 2.41 25.30
C PHE A 360 15.40 2.28 23.90
N GLU A 361 14.66 1.21 23.64
CA GLU A 361 14.08 0.94 22.33
C GLU A 361 12.56 1.09 22.40
N LEU A 362 12.02 2.03 21.64
CA LEU A 362 10.58 2.17 21.40
C LEU A 362 10.19 1.22 20.29
N ARG A 363 9.38 0.22 20.62
CA ARG A 363 8.98 -0.83 19.68
C ARG A 363 7.61 -0.60 19.07
N VAL A 364 6.94 0.50 19.40
CA VAL A 364 5.50 0.63 19.23
C VAL A 364 5.05 0.82 17.79
N PHE A 365 5.87 1.46 16.95
CA PHE A 365 5.47 1.92 15.62
C PHE A 365 5.30 0.79 14.62
N ALA A 366 4.28 0.89 13.76
CA ALA A 366 4.19 0.12 12.53
C ALA A 366 5.33 0.51 11.59
N SER A 367 5.84 -0.47 10.83
CA SER A 367 6.72 -0.16 9.71
C SER A 367 5.94 0.65 8.66
N SER A 368 6.61 1.59 7.99
CA SER A 368 6.03 2.40 6.94
C SER A 368 7.10 2.90 5.99
N LEU A 369 6.75 3.00 4.71
CA LEU A 369 7.54 3.67 3.68
C LEU A 369 7.06 5.11 3.43
N ASP A 370 6.02 5.55 4.15
CA ASP A 370 5.64 6.95 4.18
C ASP A 370 6.65 7.75 5.02
N ILE A 371 7.26 8.76 4.40
CA ILE A 371 8.29 9.60 5.03
C ILE A 371 7.75 10.30 6.28
N GLN A 372 6.52 10.82 6.23
CA GLN A 372 5.91 11.53 7.36
C GLN A 372 5.74 10.60 8.55
N HIS A 373 5.26 9.36 8.34
CA HIS A 373 5.09 8.40 9.43
C HIS A 373 6.41 8.07 10.14
N VAL A 374 7.49 7.81 9.38
CA VAL A 374 8.81 7.50 9.97
C VAL A 374 9.41 8.73 10.66
N GLN A 375 9.30 9.91 10.05
CA GLN A 375 9.77 11.16 10.67
C GLN A 375 8.98 11.49 11.95
N ALA A 376 7.67 11.26 11.97
CA ALA A 376 6.82 11.44 13.15
C ALA A 376 7.20 10.48 14.29
N ALA A 377 7.56 9.23 13.98
CA ALA A 377 8.07 8.28 14.97
C ALA A 377 9.39 8.74 15.60
N LEU A 378 10.35 9.19 14.78
CA LEU A 378 11.60 9.78 15.29
C LEU A 378 11.35 11.05 16.10
N ALA A 379 10.45 11.91 15.63
CA ALA A 379 10.06 13.13 16.30
C ALA A 379 9.42 12.83 17.67
N PHE A 380 8.54 11.83 17.78
CA PHE A 380 7.99 11.41 19.07
C PHE A 380 9.06 10.88 20.02
N ALA A 381 9.99 10.06 19.51
CA ALA A 381 11.10 9.54 20.29
C ALA A 381 11.96 10.67 20.87
N ASP A 382 12.30 11.69 20.08
CA ASP A 382 13.07 12.85 20.55
C ASP A 382 12.26 13.78 21.46
N ALA A 383 11.06 14.17 21.01
CA ALA A 383 10.19 15.12 21.67
C ALA A 383 9.73 14.64 23.04
N SER A 384 9.37 13.36 23.19
CA SER A 384 8.96 12.80 24.49
C SER A 384 10.07 12.89 25.53
N VAL A 385 11.34 12.75 25.11
CA VAL A 385 12.52 12.90 25.98
C VAL A 385 12.84 14.38 26.25
N ALA A 386 12.57 15.28 25.31
CA ALA A 386 12.67 16.73 25.55
C ALA A 386 11.62 17.19 26.56
N TYR A 387 10.36 16.90 26.28
CA TYR A 387 9.20 17.30 27.07
C TYR A 387 9.34 16.86 28.53
N THR A 388 9.68 15.59 28.76
CA THR A 388 9.72 15.02 30.12
C THR A 388 10.97 15.37 30.93
N ARG A 389 11.96 16.02 30.31
CA ARG A 389 13.22 16.41 30.96
C ARG A 389 12.98 17.34 32.12
N ASP A 390 12.23 18.40 31.87
CA ASP A 390 12.08 19.54 32.78
C ASP A 390 10.77 19.54 33.57
N LEU A 391 9.91 18.53 33.37
CA LEU A 391 8.69 18.36 34.15
C LEU A 391 8.98 18.25 35.65
N THR A 392 8.43 19.20 36.40
CA THR A 392 8.47 19.24 37.86
C THR A 392 7.29 18.46 38.47
N ILE A 393 7.34 18.23 39.79
CA ILE A 393 6.22 17.61 40.51
C ILE A 393 4.94 18.46 40.38
N PRO A 394 4.96 19.80 40.56
CA PRO A 394 3.80 20.65 40.27
C PRO A 394 3.27 20.50 38.84
N ASP A 395 4.14 20.49 37.82
CA ASP A 395 3.69 20.32 36.43
C ASP A 395 2.91 19.02 36.26
N ILE A 396 3.41 17.93 36.85
CA ILE A 396 2.78 16.61 36.76
C ILE A 396 1.48 16.53 37.57
N THR A 397 1.48 17.04 38.81
CA THR A 397 0.38 16.82 39.77
C THR A 397 -0.71 17.87 39.76
N GLN A 398 -0.42 19.07 39.26
CA GLN A 398 -1.34 20.22 39.27
C GLN A 398 -1.68 20.70 37.85
N ALA A 399 -0.71 20.69 36.93
CA ALA A 399 -0.90 21.14 35.55
C ALA A 399 -1.14 20.00 34.54
N GLY A 400 -1.18 18.75 35.01
CA GLY A 400 -1.46 17.61 34.14
C GLY A 400 -0.34 17.28 33.15
N GLY A 401 0.92 17.62 33.41
CA GLY A 401 2.06 17.43 32.49
C GLY A 401 2.40 15.98 32.11
N TRP A 402 1.57 15.01 32.44
CA TRP A 402 1.63 13.64 31.92
C TRP A 402 0.48 13.29 30.98
N THR A 403 -0.44 14.21 30.71
CA THR A 403 -1.50 13.99 29.73
C THR A 403 -0.97 14.16 28.31
N TRP A 404 -1.61 13.48 27.36
CA TRP A 404 -1.37 13.65 25.94
C TRP A 404 -1.59 15.11 25.50
N ASP A 405 -2.70 15.73 25.94
CA ASP A 405 -3.03 17.13 25.62
C ASP A 405 -1.94 18.12 26.01
N ALA A 406 -1.31 17.93 27.18
CA ALA A 406 -0.23 18.82 27.62
C ALA A 406 1.03 18.65 26.76
N PHE A 407 1.28 17.45 26.24
CA PHE A 407 2.37 17.17 25.31
C PHE A 407 2.08 17.75 23.92
N THR A 408 0.88 17.57 23.37
CA THR A 408 0.52 18.12 22.06
C THR A 408 0.47 19.65 22.08
N GLN A 409 -0.02 20.26 23.16
CA GLN A 409 0.08 21.71 23.36
C GLN A 409 1.52 22.20 23.38
N TRP A 410 2.42 21.45 24.04
CA TRP A 410 3.84 21.76 24.07
C TRP A 410 4.46 21.68 22.67
N LEU A 411 4.08 20.69 21.85
CA LEU A 411 4.58 20.54 20.47
C LEU A 411 4.30 21.77 19.59
N HIS A 412 3.13 22.42 19.74
CA HIS A 412 2.82 23.64 18.99
C HIS A 412 3.78 24.81 19.26
N THR A 413 4.55 24.76 20.35
CA THR A 413 5.59 25.75 20.67
C THR A 413 6.99 25.31 20.24
N HIS A 414 7.13 24.14 19.62
CA HIS A 414 8.40 23.51 19.23
C HIS A 414 8.38 23.11 17.75
N PRO A 415 8.52 24.07 16.81
CA PRO A 415 8.35 23.85 15.38
C PRO A 415 9.34 22.85 14.77
N GLN A 416 10.44 22.52 15.44
CA GLN A 416 11.35 21.46 15.01
C GLN A 416 10.70 20.07 15.00
N TYR A 417 9.57 19.87 15.69
CA TYR A 417 8.80 18.63 15.67
C TYR A 417 7.60 18.70 14.73
N ALA A 418 7.64 19.58 13.71
CA ALA A 418 6.58 19.70 12.71
C ALA A 418 6.11 18.37 12.10
N PRO A 419 6.98 17.38 11.78
CA PRO A 419 6.52 16.08 11.28
C PRO A 419 5.55 15.36 12.23
N LEU A 420 5.79 15.41 13.54
CA LEU A 420 4.88 14.84 14.53
C LEU A 420 3.57 15.62 14.63
N THR A 421 3.64 16.95 14.59
CA THR A 421 2.42 17.78 14.63
C THR A 421 1.53 17.52 13.43
N ALA A 422 2.10 17.48 12.22
CA ALA A 422 1.36 17.17 10.99
C ALA A 422 0.70 15.78 11.07
N GLU A 423 1.44 14.77 11.53
CA GLU A 423 0.89 13.42 11.66
C GLU A 423 -0.28 13.33 12.67
N LEU A 424 -0.18 14.04 13.79
CA LEU A 424 -1.26 14.08 14.77
C LEU A 424 -2.49 14.82 14.24
N GLU A 425 -2.31 15.86 13.42
CA GLU A 425 -3.40 16.56 12.74
C GLU A 425 -4.12 15.65 11.74
N ASP A 426 -3.36 14.91 10.91
CA ASP A 426 -3.91 13.95 9.95
C ASP A 426 -4.72 12.84 10.64
N LEU A 427 -4.17 12.27 11.73
CA LEU A 427 -4.84 11.25 12.53
C LEU A 427 -6.13 11.79 13.18
N ALA A 428 -6.15 13.06 13.61
CA ALA A 428 -7.34 13.69 14.17
C ALA A 428 -8.41 13.96 13.10
N CYS A 429 -8.02 14.25 11.85
CA CYS A 429 -8.94 14.45 10.73
C CYS A 429 -9.52 13.15 10.16
N ALA A 430 -8.85 12.01 10.38
CA ALA A 430 -9.32 10.70 9.93
C ALA A 430 -10.40 10.04 10.83
N CYS A 431 -10.74 10.68 11.96
CA CYS A 431 -11.66 10.16 12.98
C CYS A 431 -13.12 10.63 12.83
#